data_AF-A0A1V5G8J3-F1
#
_entry.id   AF-A0A1V5G8J3-F1
#
_cell.length_a   1.000
_cell.length_b   1.000
_cell.length_c   1.000
_cell.angle_alpha   90.00
_cell.angle_beta   90.00
_cell.angle_gamma   90.00
#
_symmetry.space_group_name_H-M   'P 1'
#
loop_
_entity.id
_entity.type
_entity.pdbx_description
1 polymer ?
#
loop_
_entity_poly.entity_id
_entity_poly.type
_entity_poly.pdbx_seq_one_letter_code
_entity_poly.pdbx_strand_id
1 'polypeptide(L)'
;MPVRELVEEVYNEMMNHMVKEERILFPYIKDIVTAQKNTQPLQASHFGTVQNPINMMEMEHEVVGKNMEEIRTLTQNYVLPDDACASYSLLYRMLDEFEEDLHIHVHLENNILFPKALKAEQQLNA
;
A
#
# COMPACT_ATOMS: atom_id res chain seq x y z
N MET A 1 -16.24 -5.33 14.99
CA MET A 1 -16.16 -3.86 15.24
C MET A 1 -17.17 -3.16 14.33
N PRO A 2 -17.74 -2.00 14.69
CA PRO A 2 -18.54 -1.22 13.73
C PRO A 2 -17.67 -0.73 12.55
N VAL A 3 -18.24 -0.69 11.34
CA VAL A 3 -17.58 -0.30 10.07
C VAL A 3 -16.77 1.00 10.19
N ARG A 4 -17.26 1.97 10.96
CA ARG A 4 -16.55 3.23 11.20
C ARG A 4 -15.14 3.05 11.79
N GLU A 5 -14.98 2.16 12.77
CA GLU A 5 -13.69 1.95 13.43
C GLU A 5 -12.67 1.37 12.44
N LEU A 6 -13.09 0.41 11.62
CA LEU A 6 -12.24 -0.18 10.57
C LEU A 6 -11.83 0.87 9.53
N VAL A 7 -12.73 1.76 9.14
CA VAL A 7 -12.41 2.87 8.22
C VAL A 7 -11.39 3.83 8.85
N GLU A 8 -11.55 4.18 10.13
CA GLU A 8 -10.59 5.03 10.85
C GLU A 8 -9.21 4.35 10.95
N GLU A 9 -9.16 3.04 11.17
CA GLU A 9 -7.91 2.26 11.17
C GLU A 9 -7.25 2.24 9.79
N VAL A 10 -7.99 1.90 8.73
CA VAL A 10 -7.48 1.92 7.34
C VAL A 10 -6.92 3.30 6.99
N TYR A 11 -7.63 4.37 7.35
CA TYR A 11 -7.17 5.73 7.13
C TYR A 11 -5.85 6.01 7.85
N ASN A 12 -5.75 5.70 9.15
CA ASN A 12 -4.55 5.98 9.93
C ASN A 12 -3.34 5.17 9.44
N GLU A 13 -3.54 3.89 9.13
CA GLU A 13 -2.49 3.03 8.57
C GLU A 13 -2.01 3.55 7.22
N MET A 14 -2.93 3.80 6.27
CA MET A 14 -2.57 4.30 4.93
C MET A 14 -1.89 5.67 4.97
N MET A 15 -2.32 6.59 5.85
CA MET A 15 -1.69 7.90 5.98
C MET A 15 -0.24 7.80 6.47
N ASN A 16 0.05 6.90 7.42
CA ASN A 16 1.42 6.67 7.89
C ASN A 16 2.24 5.89 6.86
N HIS A 17 1.63 4.89 6.22
CA HIS A 17 2.20 4.07 5.17
C HIS A 17 2.74 4.91 4.02
N MET A 18 1.91 5.72 3.37
CA MET A 18 2.29 6.56 2.23
C MET A 18 3.43 7.53 2.59
N VAL A 19 3.49 8.05 3.82
CA VAL A 19 4.60 8.92 4.25
C VAL A 19 5.93 8.17 4.25
N LYS A 20 5.97 6.90 4.68
CA LYS A 20 7.19 6.09 4.65
C LYS A 20 7.59 5.80 3.20
N GLU A 21 6.63 5.52 2.34
CA GLU A 21 6.89 5.31 0.93
C GLU A 21 7.49 6.53 0.25
N GLU A 22 6.79 7.66 0.32
CA GLU A 22 7.16 8.90 -0.37
C GLU A 22 8.48 9.49 0.13
N ARG A 23 8.77 9.36 1.43
CA ARG A 23 9.95 9.98 2.04
C ARG A 23 11.16 9.07 2.12
N ILE A 24 10.97 7.76 2.18
CA ILE A 24 12.06 6.80 2.42
C ILE A 24 12.18 5.80 1.26
N LEU A 25 11.15 4.98 1.02
CA LEU A 25 11.26 3.85 0.10
C LEU A 25 11.41 4.31 -1.36
N PHE A 26 10.51 5.15 -1.85
CA PHE A 26 10.52 5.60 -3.25
C PHE A 26 11.77 6.43 -3.60
N PRO A 27 12.27 7.35 -2.75
CA PRO A 27 13.58 7.98 -2.97
C PRO A 27 14.71 6.97 -3.10
N TYR A 28 14.77 5.96 -2.22
CA TYR A 28 15.82 4.96 -2.29
C TYR A 28 15.73 4.07 -3.54
N ILE A 29 14.52 3.71 -3.98
CA ILE A 29 14.32 3.02 -5.26
C ILE A 29 14.83 3.89 -6.44
N LYS A 30 14.60 5.20 -6.41
CA LYS A 30 15.15 6.12 -7.43
C LYS A 30 16.68 6.16 -7.40
N ASP A 31 17.29 6.11 -6.21
CA ASP A 31 18.75 6.04 -6.07
C ASP A 31 19.31 4.74 -6.64
N ILE A 32 18.67 3.60 -6.40
CA ILE A 32 19.01 2.30 -7.01
C ILE A 32 18.99 2.41 -8.53
N VAL A 33 17.90 2.91 -9.11
CA VAL A 33 17.76 3.05 -10.57
C VAL A 33 18.82 4.02 -11.14
N THR A 34 19.12 5.09 -10.42
CA THR A 34 20.13 6.09 -10.83
C THR A 34 21.54 5.51 -10.79
N ALA A 35 21.89 4.78 -9.73
CA ALA A 35 23.16 4.08 -9.59
C ALA A 35 23.36 3.06 -10.72
N GLN A 36 22.32 2.27 -11.03
CA GLN A 36 22.33 1.30 -12.13
C GLN A 36 22.53 1.97 -13.48
N LYS A 37 21.81 3.05 -13.77
CA LYS A 37 21.92 3.78 -15.04
C LYS A 37 23.29 4.42 -15.25
N ASN A 38 23.88 4.96 -14.19
CA ASN A 38 25.13 5.72 -14.26
C ASN A 38 26.38 4.86 -13.97
N THR A 39 26.19 3.56 -13.73
CA THR A 39 27.27 2.64 -13.31
C THR A 39 28.06 3.20 -12.12
N GLN A 40 27.32 3.69 -11.11
CA GLN A 40 27.88 4.27 -9.89
C GLN A 40 27.58 3.37 -8.69
N PRO A 41 28.43 3.38 -7.64
CA PRO A 41 28.11 2.68 -6.41
C PRO A 41 26.85 3.27 -5.76
N LEU A 42 25.96 2.40 -5.29
CA LEU A 42 24.80 2.79 -4.49
C LEU A 42 25.29 3.27 -3.11
N GLN A 43 24.75 4.40 -2.65
CA GLN A 43 25.04 4.89 -1.31
C GLN A 43 24.45 3.97 -0.25
N ALA A 44 25.20 3.74 0.83
CA ALA A 44 24.73 2.90 1.92
C ALA A 44 23.50 3.53 2.59
N SER A 45 22.44 2.75 2.76
CA SER A 45 21.26 3.16 3.51
C SER A 45 21.42 2.86 5.00
N HIS A 46 20.73 3.61 5.85
CA HIS A 46 20.70 3.34 7.30
C HIS A 46 19.90 2.07 7.65
N PHE A 47 19.12 1.55 6.71
CA PHE A 47 18.28 0.37 6.87
C PHE A 47 18.85 -0.86 6.13
N GLY A 48 20.10 -0.81 5.67
CA GLY A 48 20.74 -1.91 4.95
C GLY A 48 20.30 -1.95 3.49
N THR A 49 19.32 -2.79 3.17
CA THR A 49 18.84 -3.04 1.80
C THR A 49 17.40 -2.59 1.62
N VAL A 50 16.96 -2.41 0.36
CA VAL A 50 15.57 -2.05 0.04
C VAL A 50 14.55 -3.11 0.50
N GLN A 51 14.99 -4.35 0.74
CA GLN A 51 14.13 -5.42 1.27
C GLN A 51 13.51 -5.08 2.63
N ASN A 52 14.24 -4.39 3.51
CA ASN A 52 13.75 -4.09 4.86
C ASN A 52 12.52 -3.17 4.85
N PRO A 53 12.52 -2.00 4.18
CA PRO A 53 11.32 -1.18 4.05
C PRO A 53 10.23 -1.89 3.22
N ILE A 54 10.56 -2.66 2.18
CA ILE A 54 9.56 -3.44 1.41
C ILE A 54 8.79 -4.40 2.31
N ASN A 55 9.48 -5.18 3.16
CA ASN A 55 8.82 -6.11 4.08
C ASN A 55 7.83 -5.39 5.01
N MET A 56 8.18 -4.18 5.47
CA MET A 56 7.29 -3.36 6.27
C MET A 56 6.05 -2.94 5.49
N MET A 57 6.21 -2.49 4.24
CA MET A 57 5.08 -2.11 3.38
C MET A 57 4.15 -3.30 3.12
N GLU A 58 4.70 -4.48 2.82
CA GLU A 58 3.90 -5.69 2.58
C GLU A 58 3.11 -6.14 3.82
N MET A 59 3.69 -6.03 5.02
CA MET A 59 2.96 -6.31 6.27
C MET A 59 1.80 -5.33 6.47
N GLU A 60 2.00 -4.05 6.16
CA GLU A 60 0.97 -3.02 6.29
C GLU A 60 -0.14 -3.18 5.25
N HIS A 61 0.20 -3.57 4.02
CA HIS A 61 -0.76 -3.97 2.99
C HIS A 61 -1.65 -5.13 3.46
N GLU A 62 -1.08 -6.12 4.14
CA GLU A 62 -1.86 -7.24 4.68
C GLU A 62 -2.85 -6.79 5.76
N VAL A 63 -2.45 -5.87 6.64
CA VAL A 63 -3.32 -5.30 7.68
C VAL A 63 -4.49 -4.54 7.05
N VAL A 64 -4.20 -3.64 6.11
CA VAL A 64 -5.22 -2.84 5.43
C VAL A 64 -6.16 -3.74 4.62
N GLY A 65 -5.63 -4.75 3.92
CA GLY A 65 -6.42 -5.73 3.18
C GLY A 65 -7.41 -6.49 4.06
N LYS A 66 -6.98 -6.95 5.25
CA LYS A 66 -7.86 -7.62 6.22
C LYS A 66 -8.97 -6.71 6.72
N ASN A 67 -8.67 -5.43 6.98
CA ASN A 67 -9.67 -4.48 7.43
C ASN A 67 -10.72 -4.20 6.34
N MET A 68 -10.29 -4.11 5.06
CA MET A 68 -11.22 -3.98 3.94
C MET A 68 -12.09 -5.23 3.74
N GLU A 69 -11.53 -6.43 3.89
CA GLU A 69 -12.29 -7.68 3.84
C GLU A 69 -13.38 -7.75 4.94
N GLU A 70 -13.05 -7.31 6.16
CA GLU A 70 -14.03 -7.23 7.26
C GLU A 70 -15.10 -6.17 6.98
N ILE A 71 -14.73 -5.00 6.43
CA ILE A 71 -15.70 -3.98 5.98
C ILE A 71 -16.63 -4.58 4.92
N ARG A 72 -16.10 -5.24 3.90
CA ARG A 72 -16.90 -5.88 2.84
C ARG A 72 -17.84 -6.95 3.42
N THR A 73 -17.39 -7.71 4.41
CA THR A 73 -18.23 -8.70 5.12
C THR A 73 -19.36 -8.06 5.91
N LEU A 74 -19.06 -7.04 6.74
CA LEU A 74 -20.05 -6.36 7.59
C LEU A 74 -21.10 -5.59 6.78
N THR A 75 -20.73 -5.12 5.59
CA THR A 75 -21.61 -4.40 4.66
C THR A 75 -22.35 -5.34 3.69
N GLN A 76 -22.19 -6.66 3.85
CA GLN A 76 -22.74 -7.67 2.95
C GLN A 76 -22.39 -7.41 1.49
N ASN A 77 -21.11 -7.15 1.22
CA ASN A 77 -20.60 -6.76 -0.09
C ASN A 77 -21.24 -5.46 -0.58
N TYR A 78 -21.26 -4.44 0.29
CA TYR A 78 -21.82 -3.11 0.03
C TYR A 78 -23.28 -3.13 -0.45
N VAL A 79 -24.10 -4.07 0.02
CA VAL A 79 -25.52 -4.14 -0.31
C VAL A 79 -26.29 -3.09 0.50
N LEU A 80 -27.03 -2.23 -0.20
CA LEU A 80 -27.83 -1.19 0.44
C LEU A 80 -29.12 -1.76 1.02
N PRO A 81 -29.53 -1.35 2.24
CA PRO A 81 -30.85 -1.67 2.76
C PRO A 81 -31.95 -0.90 2.00
N ASP A 82 -33.17 -1.43 2.03
CA ASP A 82 -34.33 -0.86 1.32
C ASP A 82 -34.67 0.58 1.73
N ASP A 83 -34.31 0.96 2.96
CA ASP A 83 -34.52 2.29 3.54
C ASP A 83 -33.26 3.17 3.54
N ALA A 84 -32.23 2.80 2.77
CA ALA A 84 -30.99 3.56 2.66
C ALA A 84 -31.25 5.00 2.22
N CYS A 85 -30.77 5.97 3.00
CA CYS A 85 -30.75 7.36 2.58
C CYS A 85 -29.59 7.64 1.61
N ALA A 86 -29.64 8.77 0.91
CA ALA A 86 -28.62 9.15 -0.07
C ALA A 86 -27.18 9.14 0.48
N SER A 87 -26.99 9.52 1.74
CA SER A 87 -25.67 9.50 2.39
C SER A 87 -25.15 8.08 2.62
N TYR A 88 -26.03 7.13 2.93
CA TYR A 88 -25.67 5.72 3.11
C TYR A 88 -25.26 5.10 1.77
N SER A 89 -26.04 5.37 0.72
CA SER A 89 -25.70 4.98 -0.66
C SER A 89 -24.35 5.53 -1.10
N LEU A 90 -24.08 6.80 -0.80
CA LEU A 90 -22.82 7.43 -1.14
C LEU A 90 -21.64 6.77 -0.41
N LEU A 91 -21.77 6.51 0.90
CA LEU A 91 -20.72 5.87 1.69
C LEU A 91 -20.32 4.51 1.11
N TYR A 92 -21.30 3.64 0.84
CA TYR A 92 -21.02 2.30 0.33
C TYR A 92 -20.37 2.33 -1.05
N ARG A 93 -20.83 3.21 -1.94
CA ARG A 93 -20.20 3.42 -3.24
C ARG A 93 -18.75 3.88 -3.10
N MET A 94 -18.46 4.83 -2.20
CA MET A 94 -17.10 5.31 -1.97
C MET A 94 -16.18 4.26 -1.35
N LEU A 95 -16.70 3.38 -0.50
CA LEU A 95 -15.92 2.26 0.07
C LEU A 95 -15.57 1.23 -1.01
N ASP A 96 -16.50 0.89 -1.89
CA ASP A 96 -16.25 -0.03 -3.01
C ASP A 96 -15.23 0.56 -4.00
N GLU A 97 -15.42 1.83 -4.41
CA GLU A 97 -14.46 2.56 -5.26
C GLU A 97 -13.06 2.62 -4.61
N PHE A 98 -12.99 2.89 -3.30
CA PHE A 98 -11.72 2.91 -2.57
C PHE A 98 -11.04 1.54 -2.52
N GLU A 99 -11.79 0.46 -2.29
CA GLU A 99 -11.23 -0.90 -2.24
C GLU A 99 -10.66 -1.33 -3.60
N GLU A 100 -11.36 -1.00 -4.70
CA GLU A 100 -10.87 -1.26 -6.06
C GLU A 100 -9.55 -0.54 -6.33
N ASP A 101 -9.47 0.76 -6.00
CA ASP A 101 -8.24 1.55 -6.18
C ASP A 101 -7.10 1.03 -5.30
N LEU A 102 -7.40 0.66 -4.05
CA LEU A 102 -6.44 0.10 -3.12
C LEU A 102 -5.87 -1.24 -3.61
N HIS A 103 -6.69 -2.11 -4.19
CA HIS A 103 -6.22 -3.36 -4.79
C HIS A 103 -5.26 -3.10 -5.96
N ILE A 104 -5.56 -2.12 -6.82
CA ILE A 104 -4.68 -1.76 -7.93
C ILE A 104 -3.36 -1.21 -7.39
N HIS A 105 -3.40 -0.31 -6.41
CA HIS A 105 -2.23 0.27 -5.76
C HIS A 105 -1.30 -0.81 -5.18
N VAL A 106 -1.82 -1.66 -4.29
CA VAL A 106 -1.06 -2.76 -3.69
C VAL A 106 -0.55 -3.75 -4.74
N HIS A 107 -1.32 -4.00 -5.81
CA HIS A 107 -0.88 -4.87 -6.89
C HIS A 107 0.35 -4.29 -7.62
N LEU A 108 0.31 -3.01 -7.98
CA LEU A 108 1.42 -2.33 -8.65
C LEU A 108 2.68 -2.35 -7.79
N GLU A 109 2.54 -2.23 -6.48
CA GLU A 109 3.67 -2.24 -5.56
C GLU A 109 4.23 -3.64 -5.33
N ASN A 110 3.43 -4.54 -4.76
CA ASN A 110 3.88 -5.88 -4.37
C ASN A 110 4.30 -6.73 -5.57
N ASN A 111 3.61 -6.60 -6.71
CA ASN A 111 3.83 -7.50 -7.85
C ASN A 111 4.70 -6.89 -8.96
N ILE A 112 4.93 -5.58 -8.95
CA ILE A 112 5.68 -4.92 -10.02
C ILE A 112 6.83 -4.08 -9.47
N LEU A 113 6.58 -3.09 -8.62
CA LEU A 113 7.61 -2.16 -8.17
C LEU A 113 8.63 -2.84 -7.25
N PHE A 114 8.17 -3.49 -6.19
CA PHE A 114 9.04 -4.09 -5.17
C PHE A 114 9.93 -5.21 -5.74
N PRO A 115 9.41 -6.17 -6.53
CA PRO A 115 10.28 -7.20 -7.13
C PRO A 115 11.34 -6.62 -8.08
N LYS A 116 11.00 -5.55 -8.81
CA LYS A 116 11.95 -4.86 -9.70
C LYS A 116 13.03 -4.12 -8.92
N ALA A 117 12.67 -3.45 -7.83
CA ALA A 117 13.61 -2.73 -6.96
C ALA A 117 14.62 -3.70 -6.33
N LEU A 118 14.14 -4.82 -5.78
CA LEU A 118 15.00 -5.88 -5.20
C LEU A 118 15.99 -6.42 -6.22
N LYS A 119 15.51 -6.76 -7.41
CA LYS A 119 16.37 -7.26 -8.49
C LYS A 119 17.41 -6.23 -8.92
N ALA A 120 17.04 -4.96 -9.01
CA ALA A 120 17.96 -3.90 -9.40
C ALA A 120 19.07 -3.68 -8.35
N GLU A 121 18.74 -3.68 -7.06
CA GLU A 121 19.72 -3.58 -5.98
C GLU A 121 20.68 -4.78 -5.96
N GLN A 122 20.17 -6.01 -6.15
CA GLN A 122 20.99 -7.22 -6.24
C GLN A 122 21.99 -7.16 -7.39
N GLN A 123 21.61 -6.59 -8.53
CA GLN A 123 22.50 -6.45 -9.69
C GLN A 123 23.63 -5.43 -9.48
N LEU A 124 23.44 -4.45 -8.59
CA LEU A 124 24.48 -3.48 -8.22
C LEU A 124 25.51 -4.05 -7.23
N ASN A 125 25.11 -5.07 -6.47
CA ASN A 125 25.94 -5.71 -5.45
C ASN A 125 26.62 -7.00 -5.95
N ALA A 126 26.34 -7.41 -7.18
CA ALA A 126 26.94 -8.58 -7.84
C ALA A 126 28.26 -8.22 -8.54
#